data_AF-A0A366EHI0-F1
#
_entry.id   AF-A0A366EHI0-F1
#
_cell.length_a   1.000
_cell.length_b   1.000
_cell.length_c   1.000
_cell.angle_alpha   90.00
_cell.angle_beta   90.00
_cell.angle_gamma   90.00
#
_symmetry.space_group_name_H-M   'P 1'
#
loop_
_entity.id
_entity.type
_entity.pdbx_description
1 polymer ?
#
loop_
_entity_poly.entity_id
_entity_poly.type
_entity_poly.pdbx_seq_one_letter_code
_entity_poly.pdbx_strand_id
1 'polypeptide(L)' 'MPKSKATDMTAEQRAALRAYALSNGRFWKRRLWAAWINGADAKEREGSVLRQIRNTHGPSLLTRIGLSHLD' A
#
# COMPACT_ATOMS: atom_id res chain seq x y z
N MET A 1 -17.00 -15.63 8.93
CA MET A 1 -15.65 -15.65 8.33
C MET A 1 -15.14 -14.21 8.25
N PRO A 2 -13.92 -13.87 8.72
CA PRO A 2 -13.44 -12.50 8.59
C PRO A 2 -13.13 -12.24 7.11
N LYS A 3 -13.87 -11.29 6.51
CA LYS A 3 -13.63 -10.85 5.13
C LYS A 3 -12.18 -10.39 5.00
N SER A 4 -11.50 -10.87 3.98
CA SER A 4 -10.15 -10.44 3.63
C SER A 4 -10.14 -8.93 3.44
N LYS A 5 -9.49 -8.16 4.31
CA LYS A 5 -9.39 -6.69 4.17
C LYS A 5 -8.80 -6.21 2.83
N ALA A 6 -8.17 -7.09 2.05
CA ALA A 6 -7.65 -6.78 0.72
C ALA A 6 -8.74 -6.54 -0.34
N THR A 7 -9.95 -7.10 -0.16
CA THR A 7 -11.06 -6.95 -1.11
C THR A 7 -11.77 -5.59 -1.02
N ASP A 8 -11.54 -4.80 0.03
CA ASP A 8 -12.24 -3.54 0.28
C ASP A 8 -11.43 -2.29 -0.13
N MET A 9 -10.30 -2.45 -0.83
CA MET A 9 -9.55 -1.29 -1.33
C MET A 9 -10.36 -0.52 -2.37
N THR A 10 -10.28 0.81 -2.35
CA THR A 10 -10.85 1.63 -3.42
C THR A 10 -9.99 1.57 -4.69
N ALA A 11 -10.54 1.99 -5.83
CA ALA A 11 -9.78 2.05 -7.08
C ALA A 11 -8.57 3.01 -6.96
N GLU A 12 -8.76 4.14 -6.29
CA GLU A 12 -7.70 5.11 -6.01
C GLU A 12 -6.59 4.51 -5.16
N GLN A 13 -6.94 3.76 -4.11
CA GLN A 13 -5.96 3.09 -3.26
C GLN A 13 -5.17 2.02 -4.02
N ARG A 14 -5.83 1.26 -4.90
CA ARG A 14 -5.14 0.30 -5.78
C ARG A 14 -4.18 1.02 -6.71
N ALA A 15 -4.62 2.09 -7.37
CA ALA A 15 -3.80 2.86 -8.29
C ALA A 15 -2.57 3.48 -7.60
N ALA A 16 -2.75 4.09 -6.43
CA ALA A 16 -1.65 4.66 -5.65
C ALA A 16 -0.64 3.59 -5.21
N LEU A 17 -1.12 2.46 -4.69
CA LEU A 17 -0.26 1.37 -4.26
C LEU A 17 0.47 0.72 -5.43
N ARG A 18 -0.19 0.61 -6.59
CA ARG A 18 0.40 0.15 -7.85
C ARG A 18 1.50 1.09 -8.33
N ALA A 19 1.22 2.38 -8.41
CA ALA A 19 2.18 3.39 -8.83
C ALA A 19 3.43 3.40 -7.93
N TYR A 20 3.21 3.30 -6.61
CA TYR A 20 4.29 3.17 -5.64
C TYR A 20 5.08 1.86 -5.87
N ALA A 21 4.40 0.74 -6.10
CA ALA A 21 5.02 -0.55 -6.33
C ALA A 21 5.89 -0.57 -7.60
N LEU A 22 5.38 -0.01 -8.70
CA LEU A 22 6.12 0.10 -9.97
C LEU A 22 7.35 1.00 -9.82
N SER A 23 7.22 2.13 -9.11
CA SER A 23 8.33 3.09 -8.91
C SER A 23 9.45 2.54 -8.03
N ASN A 24 9.14 1.60 -7.12
CA ASN A 24 10.08 1.08 -6.13
C ASN A 24 10.59 -0.34 -6.44
N GLY A 25 10.08 -0.98 -7.50
CA GLY A 25 10.49 -2.30 -7.97
C GLY A 25 10.27 -3.41 -6.93
N ARG A 26 11.01 -4.53 -7.03
CA ARG A 26 10.79 -5.74 -6.20
C ARG A 26 10.78 -5.53 -4.68
N PHE A 27 11.40 -4.45 -4.19
CA PHE A 27 11.48 -4.14 -2.75
C PHE A 27 10.40 -3.17 -2.27
N TRP A 28 9.43 -2.83 -3.11
CA TRP A 28 8.40 -1.84 -2.80
C TRP A 28 7.70 -2.07 -1.47
N LYS A 29 7.37 -3.33 -1.13
CA LYS A 29 6.72 -3.66 0.15
C LYS A 29 7.59 -3.28 1.35
N ARG A 30 8.87 -3.66 1.32
CA ARG A 30 9.82 -3.36 2.40
C ARG A 30 10.02 -1.84 2.53
N ARG A 31 10.12 -1.14 1.40
CA ARG A 31 10.27 0.31 1.38
C ARG A 31 9.02 1.02 1.92
N LEU A 32 7.83 0.60 1.50
CA LEU A 32 6.57 1.17 1.97
C LEU A 32 6.37 0.93 3.47
N TRP A 33 6.68 -0.28 3.96
CA TRP A 33 6.65 -0.57 5.37
C TRP A 33 7.59 0.37 6.15
N ALA A 34 8.84 0.52 5.70
CA ALA A 34 9.78 1.46 6.32
C ALA A 34 9.27 2.91 6.28
N ALA A 35 8.71 3.34 5.14
CA ALA A 35 8.13 4.66 4.95
C ALA A 35 6.96 4.94 5.92
N TRP A 36 6.12 3.93 6.18
CA TRP A 36 5.04 4.03 7.15
C TRP A 36 5.50 4.14 8.60
N ILE A 37 6.61 3.49 8.95
CA ILE A 37 7.17 3.52 10.31
C ILE A 37 7.90 4.84 10.59
N ASN A 38 8.65 5.35 9.61
CA ASN A 38 9.43 6.58 9.77
C ASN A 38 8.70 7.86 9.31
N GLY A 39 7.46 7.73 8.83
CA GLY A 39 6.65 8.85 8.33
C GLY A 39 7.08 9.41 6.96
N ALA A 40 8.03 8.76 6.28
CA ALA A 40 8.48 9.17 4.95
C ALA A 40 7.40 8.96 3.87
N ASP A 41 6.34 8.21 4.16
CA ASP A 41 5.17 8.11 3.29
C ASP A 41 4.55 9.49 2.98
N ALA A 42 4.73 10.50 3.84
CA ALA A 42 4.30 11.88 3.55
C ALA A 42 5.00 12.52 2.35
N LYS A 43 6.20 12.05 2.00
CA LYS A 43 7.03 12.60 0.92
C LYS A 43 6.79 11.90 -0.42
N GLU A 44 6.03 10.82 -0.42
CA GLU A 44 5.67 10.09 -1.63
C GLU A 44 4.59 10.84 -2.41
N ARG A 45 4.59 10.67 -3.73
CA ARG A 45 3.63 11.34 -4.63
C ARG A 45 2.17 11.16 -4.19
N GLU A 46 1.83 9.94 -3.78
CA GLU A 46 0.48 9.56 -3.32
C GLU A 46 0.43 9.40 -1.78
N GLY A 47 1.25 10.17 -1.06
CA GLY A 47 1.48 9.97 0.37
C GLY A 47 0.23 9.98 1.25
N SER A 48 -0.76 10.83 0.93
CA SER A 48 -2.06 10.87 1.61
C SER A 48 -2.83 9.54 1.46
N VAL A 49 -2.88 9.00 0.24
CA VAL A 49 -3.57 7.75 -0.08
C VAL A 49 -2.82 6.55 0.53
N LEU A 50 -1.49 6.52 0.45
CA LEU A 50 -0.67 5.49 1.07
C LEU A 50 -0.87 5.45 2.60
N ARG A 51 -1.05 6.61 3.21
CA ARG A 51 -1.37 6.71 4.64
C ARG A 51 -2.78 6.24 4.95
N GLN A 52 -3.76 6.55 4.11
CA GLN A 52 -5.12 6.04 4.25
C GLN A 52 -5.13 4.51 4.17
N ILE A 53 -4.39 3.91 3.24
CA ILE A 53 -4.23 2.46 3.12
C ILE A 53 -3.69 1.86 4.43
N ARG A 54 -2.64 2.47 4.99
CA ARG A 54 -2.08 2.07 6.29
C ARG A 54 -3.14 2.12 7.39
N ASN A 55 -3.89 3.21 7.47
CA ASN A 55 -4.86 3.42 8.55
C ASN A 55 -6.07 2.46 8.43
N THR A 56 -6.51 2.12 7.22
CA THR A 56 -7.68 1.26 6.99
C THR A 56 -7.34 -0.24 7.05
N HIS A 57 -6.26 -0.64 6.37
CA HIS A 57 -5.91 -2.06 6.18
C HIS A 57 -4.79 -2.53 7.10
N GLY A 58 -3.95 -1.60 7.58
CA GLY A 58 -2.79 -1.89 8.41
C GLY A 58 -1.58 -2.40 7.61
N PRO A 59 -0.40 -2.47 8.24
CA PRO A 59 0.83 -2.93 7.60
C PRO A 59 0.79 -4.39 7.14
N SER A 60 -0.04 -5.22 7.79
CA SER A 60 -0.22 -6.63 7.46
C SER A 60 -0.82 -6.88 6.07
N LEU A 61 -1.39 -5.85 5.43
CA LEU A 61 -1.82 -5.91 4.03
C LEU A 61 -0.66 -6.31 3.10
N LEU A 62 0.56 -5.79 3.36
CA LEU A 62 1.71 -5.98 2.46
C LEU A 62 2.14 -7.44 2.32
N THR A 63 1.87 -8.27 3.32
CA THR A 63 2.17 -9.71 3.25
C THR A 63 1.11 -10.49 2.46
N ARG A 64 -0.07 -9.90 2.24
CA ARG A 64 -1.23 -10.55 1.61
C ARG A 64 -1.48 -10.07 0.17
N ILE A 65 -1.02 -8.88 -0.17
CA ILE A 65 -1.27 -8.28 -1.49
C ILE A 65 -0.10 -8.51 -2.44
N GLY A 66 -0.40 -8.77 -3.70
CA GLY A 66 0.59 -8.92 -4.79
C GLY A 66 0.35 -7.83 -5.83
N LEU A 67 1.32 -7.60 -6.71
CA LEU A 67 1.14 -6.59 -7.77
C LEU A 67 -0.04 -6.96 -8.70
N SER A 68 -0.25 -8.25 -8.93
CA SER A 68 -1.39 -8.80 -9.69
C SER A 68 -2.76 -8.56 -9.03
N HIS A 69 -2.80 -8.18 -7.75
CA HIS A 69 -4.04 -7.82 -7.05
C HIS A 69 -4.31 -6.30 -7.10
N LEU A 70 -3.44 -5.54 -7.78
CA LEU A 70 -3.51 -4.09 -7.95
C LEU A 70 -3.81 -3.69 -9.40
N ASP A 71 -4.17 -4.65 -10.25
CA ASP A 71 -4.73 -4.42 -11.59
C ASP A 71 -6.20 -3.96 -11.52
#